data_AF-A0A6J6KKE9-F1
#
_entry.id   AF-A0A6J6KKE9-F1
#
_cell.length_a   1.000
_cell.length_b   1.000
_cell.length_c   1.000
_cell.angle_alpha   90.00
_cell.angle_beta   90.00
_cell.angle_gamma   90.00
#
_symmetry.space_group_name_H-M   'P 1'
#
loop_
_entity.id
_entity.type
_entity.pdbx_description
1 polymer ?
#
loop_
_entity_poly.entity_id
_entity_poly.type
_entity_poly.pdbx_seq_one_letter_code
_entity_poly.pdbx_strand_id
1 'polypeptide(L)'
;MKAEVRKLIEWADETETGDQGDLTWSPSEKAWRLVSVGSDECPGAQRCPAADRCFSEQARASATLSDVVIVNTFIYGLHIAMNGELLPEHDVVVFDEAHQLEDVISNTVSTSIGSGRINGVITALRAIIREDSLTNALQLLAHDFNACLVPYVGKRVDLPFPPAIGAALVDVRLKIDQAVQALRAIDSKDDKAKQKILRAQMLANRVIDAVDMCLTAGKSQVAFVSGTVERCSLEIAPLNVGPSMDAGVWSKRLAILASATIPLAMPSRIGLDPESVDIIDVGSPFDYENTAMLYCAKHLPEPNDPRRDDSVHDEIERLINFAGGRTLALFTTYRAMHLAADEMEKRLPFNIFRQDQLPKMALINAFSDDEQSCLFATAGFFQGVDVPGRALSLVIIDKIPFPRPDDPLLSARRDVVGKNWFNEIDIPLAATALAQASGRLIRSQNDSGVVAILDPRLATKGYGKRLGSVLPPMKRTIEIKEVQSFLQQIINAE
;
A
#
# COMPACT_ATOMS: atom_id res chain seq x y z
N MET A 1 24.55 2.69 -9.89
CA MET A 1 24.21 4.13 -9.86
C MET A 1 24.49 4.89 -11.17
N LYS A 2 25.73 5.22 -11.59
CA LYS A 2 25.93 6.01 -12.85
C LYS A 2 25.36 5.34 -14.11
N ALA A 3 25.50 4.01 -14.22
CA ALA A 3 24.93 3.22 -15.32
C ALA A 3 23.40 3.25 -15.30
N GLU A 4 22.78 3.11 -14.13
CA GLU A 4 21.32 3.20 -13.96
C GLU A 4 20.78 4.58 -14.35
N VAL A 5 21.44 5.66 -13.92
CA VAL A 5 21.04 7.03 -14.29
C VAL A 5 21.15 7.25 -15.79
N ARG A 6 22.20 6.74 -16.44
CA ARG A 6 22.32 6.81 -17.91
C ARG A 6 21.16 6.09 -18.60
N LYS A 7 20.86 4.87 -18.15
CA LYS A 7 19.75 4.06 -18.69
C LYS A 7 18.39 4.74 -18.49
N LEU A 8 18.18 5.43 -17.37
CA LEU A 8 16.97 6.23 -17.12
C LEU A 8 16.87 7.45 -18.04
N ILE A 9 17.99 8.11 -18.33
CA ILE A 9 18.02 9.23 -19.28
C ILE A 9 17.71 8.75 -20.70
N GLU A 10 18.32 7.65 -21.13
CA GLU A 10 18.05 7.05 -22.45
C GLU A 10 16.58 6.64 -22.56
N TRP A 11 16.02 6.00 -21.53
CA TRP A 11 14.59 5.65 -21.50
C TRP A 11 13.67 6.88 -21.50
N ALA A 12 14.05 7.97 -20.82
CA ALA A 12 13.26 9.20 -20.79
C ALA A 12 13.14 9.88 -22.17
N ASP A 13 14.05 9.58 -23.10
CA ASP A 13 13.96 10.07 -24.49
C ASP A 13 13.04 9.19 -25.36
N GLU A 14 12.72 7.97 -24.92
CA GLU A 14 11.91 6.99 -25.66
C GLU A 14 10.48 6.82 -25.12
N THR A 15 10.27 7.03 -23.81
CA THR A 15 8.95 6.89 -23.17
C THR A 15 8.01 8.04 -23.53
N GLU A 16 6.73 7.71 -23.71
CA GLU A 16 5.66 8.70 -23.92
C GLU A 16 5.09 9.24 -22.60
N THR A 17 5.10 8.42 -21.54
CA THR A 17 4.38 8.69 -20.29
C THR A 17 5.31 9.14 -19.16
N GLY A 18 6.59 8.74 -19.20
CA GLY A 18 7.51 8.90 -18.08
C GLY A 18 7.14 8.08 -16.83
N ASP A 19 6.24 7.09 -16.94
CA ASP A 19 5.83 6.22 -15.82
C ASP A 19 6.92 5.17 -15.53
N GLN A 20 7.34 5.08 -14.26
CA GLN A 20 8.30 4.07 -13.81
C GLN A 20 7.82 2.64 -14.11
N GLY A 21 6.50 2.41 -14.17
CA GLY A 21 5.89 1.13 -14.49
C GLY A 21 6.23 0.60 -15.89
N ASP A 22 6.60 1.48 -16.83
CA ASP A 22 6.97 1.10 -18.19
C ASP A 22 8.39 0.53 -18.28
N LEU A 23 9.17 0.59 -17.20
CA LEU A 23 10.52 0.06 -17.16
C LEU A 23 10.52 -1.48 -17.11
N THR A 24 11.32 -2.08 -17.99
CA THR A 24 11.59 -3.53 -18.00
C THR A 24 12.55 -3.99 -16.90
N TRP A 25 13.02 -3.07 -16.05
CA TRP A 25 14.00 -3.31 -15.00
C TRP A 25 13.75 -2.35 -13.82
N SER A 26 14.20 -2.74 -12.61
CA SER A 26 13.98 -1.93 -11.40
C SER A 26 15.18 -1.03 -11.11
N PRO A 27 15.07 0.32 -11.23
CA PRO A 27 16.11 1.23 -10.79
C PRO A 27 16.21 1.27 -9.26
N SER A 28 17.41 1.54 -8.74
CA SER A 28 17.54 1.83 -7.31
C SER A 28 16.83 3.14 -6.95
N GLU A 29 16.26 3.23 -5.74
CA GLU A 29 15.62 4.47 -5.26
C GLU A 29 16.54 5.69 -5.40
N LYS A 30 17.84 5.50 -5.14
CA LYS A 30 18.83 6.58 -5.26
C LYS A 30 18.98 7.05 -6.70
N ALA A 31 18.98 6.14 -7.68
CA ALA A 31 19.06 6.51 -9.09
C ALA A 31 17.77 7.24 -9.54
N TRP A 32 16.60 6.74 -9.15
CA TRP A 32 15.32 7.36 -9.49
C TRP A 32 15.17 8.78 -8.92
N ARG A 33 15.54 8.99 -7.65
CA ARG A 33 15.51 10.31 -7.00
C ARG A 33 16.47 11.33 -7.63
N LEU A 34 17.49 10.91 -8.37
CA LEU A 34 18.41 11.83 -9.06
C LEU A 34 17.82 12.37 -10.37
N VAL A 35 16.80 11.71 -10.94
CA VAL A 35 16.19 12.06 -12.23
C VAL A 35 14.71 12.41 -12.13
N SER A 36 14.12 12.34 -10.94
CA SER A 36 12.72 12.73 -10.67
C SER A 36 12.65 13.84 -9.63
N VAL A 37 11.55 14.60 -9.65
CA VAL A 37 11.27 15.69 -8.71
C VAL A 37 9.91 15.42 -8.08
N GLY A 38 9.86 15.40 -6.74
CA GLY A 38 8.60 15.23 -6.00
C GLY A 38 7.71 16.48 -6.05
N SER A 39 6.43 16.34 -5.67
CA SER A 39 5.49 17.47 -5.56
C SER A 39 5.93 18.52 -4.52
N ASP A 40 6.73 18.09 -3.54
CA ASP A 40 7.37 18.93 -2.55
C ASP A 40 8.50 19.79 -3.14
N GLU A 41 9.08 19.39 -4.25
CA GLU A 41 10.22 20.06 -4.88
C GLU A 41 9.87 20.75 -6.20
N CYS A 42 8.72 20.41 -6.80
CA CYS A 42 8.26 20.96 -8.07
C CYS A 42 7.95 22.47 -7.96
N PRO A 43 8.55 23.33 -8.80
CA PRO A 43 8.26 24.77 -8.80
C PRO A 43 6.95 25.13 -9.54
N GLY A 44 6.30 24.14 -10.18
CA GLY A 44 5.11 24.29 -11.02
C GLY A 44 5.42 24.70 -12.47
N ALA A 45 4.54 24.34 -13.40
CA ALA A 45 4.70 24.60 -14.85
C ALA A 45 5.13 26.03 -15.17
N GLN A 46 4.48 27.04 -14.57
CA GLN A 46 4.76 28.45 -14.87
C GLN A 46 6.19 28.91 -14.53
N ARG A 47 6.87 28.19 -13.64
CA ARG A 47 8.22 28.54 -13.15
C ARG A 47 9.28 27.52 -13.53
N CYS A 48 8.87 26.39 -14.14
CA CYS A 48 9.76 25.29 -14.49
C CYS A 48 10.30 25.48 -15.91
N PRO A 49 11.63 25.60 -16.11
CA PRO A 49 12.23 25.69 -17.45
C PRO A 49 12.04 24.44 -18.32
N ALA A 50 11.64 23.32 -17.71
CA ALA A 50 11.39 22.06 -18.38
C ALA A 50 9.89 21.73 -18.49
N ALA A 51 9.00 22.69 -18.23
CA ALA A 51 7.54 22.46 -18.24
C ALA A 51 7.03 21.83 -19.54
N ASP A 52 7.51 22.30 -20.69
CA ASP A 52 7.07 21.84 -22.02
C ASP A 52 7.34 20.35 -22.28
N ARG A 53 8.38 19.80 -21.62
CA ARG A 53 8.78 18.39 -21.70
C ARG A 53 8.53 17.61 -20.40
N CYS A 54 7.73 18.17 -19.50
CA CYS A 54 7.46 17.55 -18.21
C CYS A 54 6.32 16.55 -18.37
N PHE A 55 6.63 15.26 -18.26
CA PHE A 55 5.64 14.17 -18.28
C PHE A 55 4.47 14.41 -17.33
N SER A 56 4.72 14.91 -16.11
CA SER A 56 3.65 15.21 -15.15
C SER A 56 2.72 16.35 -15.59
N GLU A 57 3.24 17.39 -16.26
CA GLU A 57 2.41 18.48 -16.78
C GLU A 57 1.64 18.05 -18.04
N GLN A 58 2.27 17.25 -18.90
CA GLN A 58 1.61 16.65 -20.06
C GLN A 58 0.46 15.73 -19.63
N ALA A 59 0.67 14.91 -18.60
CA ALA A 59 -0.38 14.07 -18.01
C ALA A 59 -1.54 14.91 -17.44
N ARG A 60 -1.26 16.03 -16.76
CA ARG A 60 -2.31 16.97 -16.29
C ARG A 60 -3.09 17.60 -17.43
N ALA A 61 -2.39 18.06 -18.47
CA ALA A 61 -3.02 18.65 -19.65
C ALA A 61 -3.90 17.63 -20.38
N SER A 62 -3.41 16.40 -20.56
CA SER A 62 -4.20 15.30 -21.13
C SER A 62 -5.42 15.01 -20.28
N ALA A 63 -5.28 14.92 -18.94
CA ALA A 63 -6.40 14.66 -18.04
C ALA A 63 -7.49 15.74 -18.13
N THR A 64 -7.12 17.00 -18.34
CA THR A 64 -8.09 18.11 -18.48
C THR A 64 -8.91 18.01 -19.77
N LEU A 65 -8.37 17.37 -20.81
CA LEU A 65 -9.05 17.18 -22.10
C LEU A 65 -9.80 15.84 -22.19
N SER A 66 -9.67 14.97 -21.19
CA SER A 66 -10.26 13.64 -21.18
C SER A 66 -11.65 13.63 -20.52
N ASP A 67 -12.59 12.90 -21.11
CA ASP A 67 -13.89 12.62 -20.48
C ASP A 67 -13.78 11.63 -19.31
N VAL A 68 -12.77 10.75 -19.36
CA VAL A 68 -12.49 9.74 -18.33
C VAL A 68 -11.03 9.80 -17.94
N VAL A 69 -10.78 9.95 -16.64
CA VAL A 69 -9.44 10.01 -16.06
C VAL A 69 -9.28 8.86 -15.07
N ILE A 70 -8.32 7.96 -15.33
CA ILE A 70 -8.01 6.83 -14.46
C ILE A 70 -6.82 7.22 -13.59
N VAL A 71 -7.02 7.18 -12.27
CA VAL A 71 -5.96 7.43 -11.29
C VAL A 71 -6.00 6.37 -10.20
N ASN A 72 -4.85 6.14 -9.57
CA ASN A 72 -4.80 5.37 -8.34
C ASN A 72 -5.59 6.11 -7.23
N THR A 73 -6.34 5.37 -6.41
CA THR A 73 -7.06 5.90 -5.23
C THR A 73 -6.17 6.76 -4.32
N PHE A 74 -4.87 6.47 -4.24
CA PHE A 74 -3.90 7.29 -3.51
C PHE A 74 -3.78 8.71 -4.08
N ILE A 75 -3.74 8.87 -5.41
CA ILE A 75 -3.74 10.19 -6.06
C ILE A 75 -5.05 10.92 -5.76
N TYR A 76 -6.18 10.20 -5.80
CA TYR A 76 -7.46 10.78 -5.46
C TYR A 76 -7.56 11.21 -3.99
N GLY A 77 -6.97 10.43 -3.07
CA GLY A 77 -6.86 10.82 -1.67
C GLY A 77 -6.01 12.09 -1.47
N LEU A 78 -4.92 12.24 -2.22
CA LEU A 78 -4.17 13.50 -2.26
C LEU A 78 -4.99 14.66 -2.84
N HIS A 79 -5.82 14.41 -3.85
CA HIS A 79 -6.76 15.41 -4.38
C HIS A 79 -7.72 15.90 -3.28
N ILE A 80 -8.27 14.99 -2.45
CA ILE A 80 -9.09 15.35 -1.29
C ILE A 80 -8.28 16.17 -0.27
N ALA A 81 -7.08 15.71 0.08
CA ALA A 81 -6.20 16.40 1.04
C ALA A 81 -5.81 17.82 0.58
N MET A 82 -5.73 18.03 -0.74
CA MET A 82 -5.45 19.32 -1.38
C MET A 82 -6.72 20.09 -1.76
N ASN A 83 -7.86 19.82 -1.11
CA ASN A 83 -9.15 20.52 -1.34
C ASN A 83 -9.64 20.52 -2.80
N GLY A 84 -9.25 19.52 -3.58
CA GLY A 84 -9.68 19.37 -4.97
C GLY A 84 -8.75 19.98 -6.03
N GLU A 85 -7.57 20.47 -5.65
CA GLU A 85 -6.68 21.20 -6.59
C GLU A 85 -5.86 20.29 -7.53
N LEU A 86 -5.82 18.97 -7.27
CA LEU A 86 -4.89 18.08 -7.97
C LEU A 86 -5.40 17.55 -9.31
N LEU A 87 -6.70 17.30 -9.43
CA LEU A 87 -7.34 16.62 -10.56
C LEU A 87 -8.36 17.59 -11.19
N PRO A 88 -8.69 17.43 -12.48
CA PRO A 88 -9.74 18.21 -13.12
C PRO A 88 -11.08 18.09 -12.38
N GLU A 89 -11.94 19.10 -12.57
CA GLU A 89 -13.33 19.03 -12.11
C GLU A 89 -14.07 17.87 -12.76
N HIS A 90 -14.90 17.17 -11.98
CA HIS A 90 -15.65 16.00 -12.44
C HIS A 90 -16.90 15.77 -11.57
N ASP A 91 -17.96 15.29 -12.22
CA ASP A 91 -19.28 15.09 -11.61
C ASP A 91 -19.46 13.70 -10.96
N VAL A 92 -18.65 12.73 -11.39
CA VAL A 92 -18.74 11.32 -10.98
C VAL A 92 -17.37 10.77 -10.65
N VAL A 93 -17.26 10.03 -9.54
CA VAL A 93 -16.07 9.24 -9.19
C VAL A 93 -16.44 7.77 -9.07
N VAL A 94 -15.61 6.89 -9.63
CA VAL A 94 -15.72 5.44 -9.44
C VAL A 94 -14.52 4.98 -8.63
N PHE A 95 -14.76 4.49 -7.41
CA PHE A 95 -13.76 3.80 -6.61
C PHE A 95 -13.83 2.31 -6.88
N ASP A 96 -12.89 1.81 -7.66
CA ASP A 96 -12.65 0.37 -7.77
C ASP A 96 -11.85 -0.13 -6.56
N GLU A 97 -12.02 -1.41 -6.24
CA GLU A 97 -11.48 -2.04 -5.02
C GLU A 97 -11.77 -1.23 -3.75
N ALA A 98 -13.01 -0.75 -3.66
CA ALA A 98 -13.44 0.21 -2.64
C ALA A 98 -13.18 -0.30 -1.20
N HIS A 99 -13.03 -1.61 -0.99
CA HIS A 99 -12.61 -2.21 0.27
C HIS A 99 -11.30 -1.64 0.85
N GLN A 100 -10.44 -1.02 0.03
CA GLN A 100 -9.18 -0.38 0.46
C GLN A 100 -9.34 1.12 0.79
N LEU A 101 -10.49 1.72 0.46
CA LEU A 101 -10.66 3.16 0.44
C LEU A 101 -10.39 3.81 1.80
N GLU A 102 -10.87 3.22 2.90
CA GLU A 102 -10.67 3.76 4.25
C GLU A 102 -9.18 3.91 4.59
N ASP A 103 -8.37 2.91 4.27
CA ASP A 103 -6.94 2.89 4.61
C ASP A 103 -6.15 3.81 3.67
N VAL A 104 -6.45 3.77 2.36
CA VAL A 104 -5.79 4.65 1.37
C VAL A 104 -6.06 6.12 1.69
N ILE A 105 -7.32 6.49 1.94
CA ILE A 105 -7.69 7.86 2.25
C ILE A 105 -7.02 8.29 3.55
N SER A 106 -7.09 7.47 4.61
CA SER A 106 -6.45 7.77 5.88
C SER A 106 -4.97 8.09 5.70
N ASN A 107 -4.24 7.30 4.91
CA ASN A 107 -2.83 7.54 4.64
C ASN A 107 -2.58 8.84 3.87
N THR A 108 -3.42 9.17 2.89
CA THR A 108 -3.23 10.38 2.06
C THR A 108 -3.56 11.69 2.76
N VAL A 109 -4.54 11.68 3.67
CA VAL A 109 -4.91 12.87 4.46
C VAL A 109 -4.09 13.00 5.75
N SER A 110 -3.25 12.00 6.05
CA SER A 110 -2.34 12.03 7.20
C SER A 110 -1.24 13.06 7.01
N THR A 111 -0.78 13.62 8.13
CA THR A 111 0.36 14.54 8.15
C THR A 111 1.59 13.88 8.74
N SER A 112 2.70 13.98 8.02
CA SER A 112 3.99 13.39 8.39
C SER A 112 5.03 14.47 8.66
N ILE A 113 5.83 14.31 9.70
CA ILE A 113 7.05 15.10 9.90
C ILE A 113 8.19 14.26 10.46
N GLY A 114 9.34 14.33 9.80
CA GLY A 114 10.58 13.68 10.25
C GLY A 114 11.79 14.56 9.94
N SER A 115 12.97 14.13 10.40
CA SER A 115 14.24 14.83 10.18
C SER A 115 14.53 15.09 8.70
N GLY A 116 14.06 14.22 7.81
CA GLY A 116 14.18 14.38 6.35
C GLY A 116 13.59 15.69 5.81
N ARG A 117 12.40 16.10 6.27
CA ARG A 117 11.77 17.36 5.84
C ARG A 117 12.57 18.58 6.32
N ILE A 118 13.10 18.52 7.54
CA ILE A 118 13.97 19.55 8.10
C ILE A 118 15.29 19.64 7.32
N ASN A 119 15.90 18.48 6.99
CA ASN A 119 17.12 18.41 6.18
C ASN A 119 16.92 18.95 4.75
N GLY A 120 15.73 18.79 4.18
CA GLY A 120 15.35 19.41 2.91
C GLY A 120 15.43 20.95 2.98
N VAL A 121 14.88 21.54 4.05
CA VAL A 121 14.99 22.98 4.31
C VAL A 121 16.45 23.40 4.49
N ILE A 122 17.23 22.67 5.29
CA ILE A 122 18.67 22.95 5.51
C ILE A 122 19.43 22.98 4.17
N THR A 123 19.19 22.00 3.31
CA THR A 123 19.84 21.90 2.00
C THR A 123 19.50 23.09 1.11
N ALA A 124 18.21 23.50 1.10
CA ALA A 124 17.78 24.67 0.35
C ALA A 124 18.39 25.97 0.92
N LEU A 125 18.46 26.12 2.24
CA LEU A 125 19.06 27.28 2.90
C LEU A 125 20.55 27.41 2.59
N ARG A 126 21.33 26.33 2.66
CA ARG A 126 22.78 26.35 2.36
C ARG A 126 23.11 26.81 0.94
N ALA A 127 22.18 26.65 0.00
CA ALA A 127 22.35 27.12 -1.37
C ALA A 127 22.15 28.64 -1.53
N ILE A 128 21.69 29.33 -0.48
CA ILE A 128 21.25 30.74 -0.51
C ILE A 128 21.97 31.56 0.55
N ILE A 129 21.95 31.09 1.80
CA ILE A 129 22.50 31.74 2.99
C ILE A 129 23.87 31.15 3.29
N ARG A 130 24.89 32.00 3.39
CA ARG A 130 26.27 31.60 3.76
C ARG A 130 26.48 31.47 5.28
N GLU A 131 25.52 31.92 6.08
CA GLU A 131 25.60 31.85 7.53
C GLU A 131 25.31 30.42 8.03
N ASP A 132 26.34 29.78 8.58
CA ASP A 132 26.25 28.41 9.06
C ASP A 132 25.49 28.27 10.40
N SER A 133 25.31 29.36 11.15
CA SER A 133 24.70 29.33 12.49
C SER A 133 23.27 28.76 12.48
N LEU A 134 22.42 29.26 11.58
CA LEU A 134 21.02 28.85 11.42
C LEU A 134 20.93 27.40 10.92
N THR A 135 21.73 27.06 9.89
CA THR A 135 21.69 25.72 9.30
C THR A 135 22.24 24.65 10.24
N ASN A 136 23.26 24.98 11.06
CA ASN A 136 23.79 24.12 12.11
C ASN A 136 22.78 23.93 13.25
N ALA A 137 22.09 24.99 13.69
CA ALA A 137 21.05 24.88 14.70
C ALA A 137 19.89 23.98 14.22
N LEU A 138 19.45 24.13 12.96
CA LEU A 138 18.46 23.24 12.36
C LEU A 138 18.96 21.79 12.26
N GLN A 139 20.25 21.58 11.98
CA GLN A 139 20.83 20.24 11.91
C GLN A 139 20.81 19.53 13.26
N LEU A 140 21.10 20.24 14.34
CA LEU A 140 21.01 19.73 15.71
C LEU A 140 19.55 19.39 16.06
N LEU A 141 18.61 20.31 15.79
CA LEU A 141 17.18 20.05 16.02
C LEU A 141 16.65 18.87 15.22
N ALA A 142 17.09 18.69 13.97
CA ALA A 142 16.71 17.53 13.17
C ALA A 142 17.21 16.21 13.77
N HIS A 143 18.42 16.21 14.35
CA HIS A 143 18.99 15.06 15.04
C HIS A 143 18.23 14.77 16.34
N ASP A 144 18.05 15.78 17.18
CA ASP A 144 17.36 15.65 18.48
C ASP A 144 15.90 15.22 18.30
N PHE A 145 15.21 15.80 17.31
CA PHE A 145 13.84 15.40 16.96
C PHE A 145 13.76 13.93 16.57
N ASN A 146 14.67 13.44 15.71
CA ASN A 146 14.72 12.01 15.37
C ASN A 146 14.98 11.16 16.63
N ALA A 147 15.92 11.55 17.49
CA ALA A 147 16.24 10.82 18.71
C ALA A 147 15.03 10.71 19.66
N CYS A 148 14.19 11.75 19.76
CA CYS A 148 12.94 11.71 20.54
C CYS A 148 11.90 10.74 19.97
N LEU A 149 11.89 10.50 18.65
CA LEU A 149 10.94 9.62 17.99
C LEU A 149 11.37 8.14 17.99
N VAL A 150 12.67 7.84 18.02
CA VAL A 150 13.23 6.48 17.97
C VAL A 150 12.55 5.47 18.93
N PRO A 151 12.28 5.81 20.21
CA PRO A 151 11.64 4.86 21.14
C PRO A 151 10.23 4.40 20.72
N TYR A 152 9.60 5.17 19.83
CA TYR A 152 8.22 5.00 19.38
C TYR A 152 8.11 4.42 17.97
N VAL A 153 9.22 4.08 17.29
CA VAL A 153 9.17 3.48 15.94
C VAL A 153 8.26 2.26 15.92
N GLY A 154 7.26 2.28 15.02
CA GLY A 154 6.24 1.26 14.89
C GLY A 154 5.15 1.30 15.97
N LYS A 155 5.07 2.36 16.77
CA LYS A 155 4.16 2.48 17.91
C LYS A 155 3.37 3.78 17.86
N ARG A 156 2.21 3.76 18.54
CA ARG A 156 1.44 4.95 18.85
C ARG A 156 2.19 5.85 19.82
N VAL A 157 1.92 7.14 19.70
CA VAL A 157 2.34 8.18 20.64
C VAL A 157 1.08 8.76 21.27
N ASP A 158 1.05 8.85 22.59
CA ASP A 158 -0.10 9.41 23.29
C ASP A 158 -0.26 10.91 22.99
N LEU A 159 -1.51 11.36 22.96
CA LEU A 159 -1.88 12.78 22.88
C LEU A 159 -2.48 13.22 24.23
N PRO A 160 -2.07 14.37 24.79
CA PRO A 160 -1.03 15.28 24.29
C PRO A 160 0.36 14.65 24.27
N PHE A 161 1.23 15.12 23.38
CA PHE A 161 2.54 14.50 23.17
C PHE A 161 3.39 14.44 24.46
N PRO A 162 4.24 13.41 24.60
CA PRO A 162 5.30 13.39 25.60
C PRO A 162 6.12 14.70 25.58
N PRO A 163 6.54 15.24 26.75
CA PRO A 163 7.21 16.54 26.81
C PRO A 163 8.42 16.68 25.87
N ALA A 164 9.19 15.61 25.67
CA ALA A 164 10.32 15.61 24.75
C ALA A 164 9.90 15.85 23.29
N ILE A 165 8.85 15.17 22.81
CA ILE A 165 8.34 15.34 21.44
C ILE A 165 7.69 16.72 21.30
N GLY A 166 6.86 17.12 22.27
CA GLY A 166 6.19 18.42 22.26
C GLY A 166 7.18 19.59 22.23
N ALA A 167 8.21 19.57 23.08
CA ALA A 167 9.26 20.59 23.09
C ALA A 167 10.05 20.62 21.77
N ALA A 168 10.45 19.47 21.24
CA ALA A 168 11.18 19.39 19.98
C ALA A 168 10.36 19.93 18.79
N LEU A 169 9.05 19.68 18.74
CA LEU A 169 8.16 20.27 17.74
C LEU A 169 8.12 21.80 17.85
N VAL A 170 7.99 22.35 19.06
CA VAL A 170 8.01 23.80 19.29
C VAL A 170 9.34 24.41 18.88
N ASP A 171 10.47 23.78 19.21
CA ASP A 171 11.80 24.28 18.85
C ASP A 171 12.02 24.26 17.32
N VAL A 172 11.60 23.18 16.64
CA VAL A 172 11.61 23.10 15.17
C VAL A 172 10.74 24.20 14.58
N ARG A 173 9.53 24.41 15.10
CA ARG A 173 8.60 25.46 14.63
C ARG A 173 9.22 26.85 14.71
N LEU A 174 9.81 27.20 15.85
CA LEU A 174 10.44 28.50 16.08
C LEU A 174 11.66 28.70 15.18
N LYS A 175 12.51 27.67 15.03
CA LYS A 175 13.73 27.78 14.20
C LYS A 175 13.42 27.83 12.70
N ILE A 176 12.41 27.11 12.24
CA ILE A 176 11.96 27.20 10.84
C ILE A 176 11.31 28.56 10.57
N ASP A 177 10.57 29.13 11.52
CA ASP A 177 10.04 30.50 11.38
C ASP A 177 11.17 31.53 11.21
N GLN A 178 12.24 31.43 12.00
CA GLN A 178 13.45 32.24 11.82
C GLN A 178 14.06 32.07 10.42
N ALA A 179 14.07 30.85 9.87
CA ALA A 179 14.55 30.60 8.52
C ALA A 179 13.66 31.25 7.44
N VAL A 180 12.33 31.21 7.60
CA VAL A 180 11.39 31.91 6.71
C VAL A 180 11.62 33.42 6.76
N GLN A 181 11.79 33.99 7.96
CA GLN A 181 12.07 35.42 8.13
C GLN A 181 13.40 35.81 7.47
N ALA A 182 14.46 35.02 7.67
CA ALA A 182 15.76 35.24 7.04
C ALA A 182 15.66 35.19 5.50
N LEU A 183 14.93 34.22 4.94
CA LEU A 183 14.70 34.12 3.49
C LEU A 183 13.90 35.30 2.94
N ARG A 184 12.91 35.81 3.68
CA ARG A 184 12.12 36.99 3.27
C ARG A 184 12.93 38.28 3.28
N ALA A 185 13.95 38.37 4.13
CA ALA A 185 14.84 39.54 4.19
C ALA A 185 15.82 39.64 3.01
N ILE A 186 15.96 38.57 2.20
CA ILE A 186 16.86 38.55 1.05
C ILE A 186 16.17 39.16 -0.16
N ASP A 187 16.62 40.34 -0.57
CA ASP A 187 16.26 40.93 -1.86
C ASP A 187 17.30 40.53 -2.92
N SER A 188 16.85 39.98 -4.05
CA SER A 188 17.72 39.59 -5.15
C SER A 188 17.10 39.97 -6.49
N LYS A 189 17.90 40.55 -7.37
CA LYS A 189 17.50 40.89 -8.74
C LYS A 189 17.68 39.73 -9.73
N ASP A 190 18.40 38.67 -9.35
CA ASP A 190 18.61 37.48 -10.18
C ASP A 190 17.43 36.52 -10.07
N ASP A 191 16.81 36.17 -11.20
CA ASP A 191 15.62 35.31 -11.22
C ASP A 191 15.91 33.88 -10.76
N LYS A 192 17.13 33.36 -11.00
CA LYS A 192 17.53 32.04 -10.48
C LYS A 192 17.63 32.05 -8.97
N ALA A 193 18.19 33.10 -8.38
CA ALA A 193 18.23 33.28 -6.93
C ALA A 193 16.83 33.44 -6.34
N LYS A 194 15.93 34.22 -6.96
CA LYS A 194 14.52 34.34 -6.53
C LYS A 194 13.81 32.99 -6.50
N GLN A 195 13.99 32.17 -7.53
CA GLN A 195 13.41 30.82 -7.59
C GLN A 195 13.92 29.92 -6.45
N LYS A 196 15.22 29.96 -6.14
CA LYS A 196 15.79 29.23 -5.00
C LYS A 196 15.19 29.70 -3.67
N ILE A 197 15.10 31.01 -3.46
CA ILE A 197 14.50 31.61 -2.24
C ILE A 197 13.05 31.16 -2.09
N LEU A 198 12.26 31.26 -3.16
CA LEU A 198 10.86 30.85 -3.15
C LEU A 198 10.70 29.35 -2.84
N ARG A 199 11.54 28.50 -3.43
CA ARG A 199 11.56 27.06 -3.12
C ARG A 199 11.89 26.81 -1.64
N ALA A 200 12.90 27.50 -1.10
CA ALA A 200 13.26 27.36 0.31
C ALA A 200 12.13 27.82 1.24
N GLN A 201 11.43 28.91 0.90
CA GLN A 201 10.26 29.39 1.64
C GLN A 201 9.10 28.39 1.60
N MET A 202 8.81 27.80 0.44
CA MET A 202 7.77 26.78 0.30
C MET A 202 8.08 25.54 1.16
N LEU A 203 9.31 25.03 1.12
CA LEU A 203 9.72 23.90 1.95
C LEU A 203 9.60 24.22 3.45
N ALA A 204 10.03 25.41 3.87
CA ALA A 204 9.95 25.84 5.26
C ALA A 204 8.51 26.01 5.74
N ASN A 205 7.62 26.62 4.94
CA ASN A 205 6.21 26.76 5.29
C ASN A 205 5.51 25.39 5.42
N ARG A 206 5.82 24.41 4.56
CA ARG A 206 5.26 23.06 4.70
C ARG A 206 5.71 22.36 5.99
N VAL A 207 6.93 22.63 6.46
CA VAL A 207 7.39 22.14 7.77
C VAL A 207 6.60 22.82 8.88
N ILE A 208 6.36 24.14 8.78
CA ILE A 208 5.50 24.88 9.72
C ILE A 208 4.09 24.27 9.78
N ASP A 209 3.43 24.09 8.63
CA ASP A 209 2.08 23.55 8.55
C ASP A 209 2.00 22.15 9.18
N ALA A 210 2.99 21.29 8.88
CA ALA A 210 3.06 19.95 9.44
C ALA A 210 3.25 19.96 10.97
N VAL A 211 4.13 20.83 11.50
CA VAL A 211 4.31 20.99 12.95
C VAL A 211 3.04 21.53 13.62
N ASP A 212 2.40 22.54 13.03
CA ASP A 212 1.19 23.15 13.59
C ASP A 212 0.05 22.13 13.63
N MET A 213 -0.08 21.28 12.61
CA MET A 213 -1.02 20.14 12.61
C MET A 213 -0.68 19.11 13.69
N CYS A 214 0.60 18.82 13.94
CA CYS A 214 0.98 17.95 15.06
C CYS A 214 0.58 18.59 16.40
N LEU A 215 0.99 19.83 16.65
CA LEU A 215 0.78 20.51 17.94
C LEU A 215 -0.71 20.72 18.27
N THR A 216 -1.57 20.77 17.26
CA THR A 216 -3.04 20.91 17.43
C THR A 216 -3.78 19.57 17.38
N ALA A 217 -3.07 18.44 17.25
CA ALA A 217 -3.68 17.12 17.21
C ALA A 217 -4.43 16.80 18.53
N GLY A 218 -5.61 16.22 18.39
CA GLY A 218 -6.51 15.88 19.48
C GLY A 218 -7.10 14.47 19.36
N LYS A 219 -8.24 14.25 20.03
CA LYS A 219 -8.83 12.92 20.21
C LYS A 219 -9.34 12.24 18.94
N SER A 220 -9.58 13.00 17.87
CA SER A 220 -10.01 12.49 16.56
C SER A 220 -8.84 12.07 15.68
N GLN A 221 -7.60 12.28 16.12
CA GLN A 221 -6.40 11.86 15.42
C GLN A 221 -5.65 10.80 16.21
N VAL A 222 -4.84 10.04 15.48
CA VAL A 222 -3.93 9.04 16.01
C VAL A 222 -2.52 9.48 15.66
N ALA A 223 -1.70 9.68 16.69
CA ALA A 223 -0.29 9.92 16.52
C ALA A 223 0.49 8.61 16.60
N PHE A 224 1.44 8.41 15.69
CA PHE A 224 2.34 7.25 15.70
C PHE A 224 3.65 7.56 14.98
N VAL A 225 4.67 6.74 15.20
CA VAL A 225 5.97 6.91 14.52
C VAL A 225 6.18 5.79 13.51
N SER A 226 6.46 6.16 12.26
CA SER A 226 6.77 5.24 11.16
C SER A 226 8.24 5.36 10.72
N GLY A 227 8.70 4.46 9.84
CA GLY A 227 10.06 4.47 9.31
C GLY A 227 11.05 3.61 10.10
N THR A 228 12.34 3.93 9.99
CA THR A 228 13.43 3.22 10.67
C THR A 228 14.04 4.06 11.78
N VAL A 229 14.87 3.47 12.64
CA VAL A 229 15.60 4.19 13.70
C VAL A 229 16.41 5.38 13.13
N GLU A 230 16.97 5.22 11.93
CA GLU A 230 17.77 6.27 11.26
C GLU A 230 16.91 7.34 10.59
N ARG A 231 15.69 6.98 10.18
CA ARG A 231 14.78 7.81 9.40
C ARG A 231 13.35 7.54 9.82
N CYS A 232 12.98 8.07 10.98
CA CYS A 232 11.61 7.98 11.47
C CYS A 232 10.84 9.28 11.24
N SER A 233 9.52 9.15 11.14
CA SER A 233 8.59 10.26 11.02
C SER A 233 7.46 10.12 12.03
N LEU A 234 7.08 11.25 12.63
CA LEU A 234 5.84 11.38 13.38
C LEU A 234 4.70 11.55 12.38
N GLU A 235 3.71 10.68 12.45
CA GLU A 235 2.51 10.66 11.63
C GLU A 235 1.30 11.04 12.47
N ILE A 236 0.41 11.85 11.89
CA ILE A 236 -0.88 12.25 12.46
C ILE A 236 -1.96 11.87 11.46
N ALA A 237 -2.67 10.78 11.75
CA ALA A 237 -3.73 10.26 10.90
C ALA A 237 -5.10 10.52 11.53
N PRO A 238 -6.16 10.79 10.75
CA PRO A 238 -7.50 10.82 11.31
C PRO A 238 -7.95 9.41 11.70
N LEU A 239 -8.65 9.30 12.84
CA LEU A 239 -9.23 8.05 13.28
C LEU A 239 -10.40 7.59 12.39
N ASN A 240 -11.13 8.56 11.84
CA ASN A 240 -12.25 8.38 10.92
C ASN A 240 -12.06 9.30 9.70
N VAL A 241 -12.15 8.73 8.50
CA VAL A 241 -11.98 9.45 7.23
C VAL A 241 -13.26 10.11 6.71
N GLY A 242 -14.40 9.79 7.31
CA GLY A 242 -15.73 10.27 6.92
C GLY A 242 -15.83 11.78 6.71
N PRO A 243 -15.36 12.64 7.64
CA PRO A 243 -15.39 14.09 7.43
C PRO A 243 -14.60 14.56 6.20
N SER A 244 -13.44 13.95 5.93
CA SER A 244 -12.64 14.27 4.75
C SER A 244 -13.31 13.79 3.47
N MET A 245 -13.92 12.60 3.51
CA MET A 245 -14.65 12.04 2.37
C MET A 245 -15.94 12.82 2.08
N ASP A 246 -16.65 13.29 3.10
CA ASP A 246 -17.83 14.12 2.93
C ASP A 246 -17.49 15.46 2.27
N ALA A 247 -16.50 16.18 2.81
CA ALA A 247 -16.04 17.46 2.27
C ALA A 247 -15.37 17.33 0.89
N GLY A 248 -14.75 16.18 0.60
CA GLY A 248 -14.02 15.94 -0.64
C GLY A 248 -14.86 15.31 -1.76
N VAL A 249 -15.86 14.49 -1.41
CA VAL A 249 -16.55 13.59 -2.33
C VAL A 249 -18.06 13.59 -2.10
N TRP A 250 -18.55 13.10 -0.96
CA TRP A 250 -19.98 12.76 -0.79
C TRP A 250 -20.90 13.98 -0.96
N SER A 251 -20.49 15.13 -0.44
CA SER A 251 -21.26 16.38 -0.56
C SER A 251 -21.09 17.08 -1.91
N LYS A 252 -20.20 16.59 -2.79
CA LYS A 252 -19.77 17.29 -4.01
C LYS A 252 -20.14 16.57 -5.30
N ARG A 253 -20.20 15.25 -5.31
CA ARG A 253 -20.31 14.45 -6.53
C ARG A 253 -20.93 13.09 -6.29
N LEU A 254 -21.44 12.48 -7.37
CA LEU A 254 -21.89 11.09 -7.33
C LEU A 254 -20.67 10.17 -7.19
N ALA A 255 -20.75 9.20 -6.29
CA ALA A 255 -19.71 8.20 -6.11
C ALA A 255 -20.25 6.79 -6.30
N ILE A 256 -19.55 6.01 -7.10
CA ILE A 256 -19.82 4.58 -7.31
C ILE A 256 -18.68 3.81 -6.66
N LEU A 257 -19.01 2.90 -5.74
CA LEU A 257 -18.04 2.08 -5.04
C LEU A 257 -18.18 0.64 -5.53
N ALA A 258 -17.16 0.15 -6.22
CA ALA A 258 -17.10 -1.21 -6.75
C ALA A 258 -16.03 -2.01 -6.03
N SER A 259 -16.32 -3.27 -5.71
CA SER A 259 -15.37 -4.23 -5.16
C SER A 259 -15.97 -5.62 -5.29
N ALA A 260 -15.15 -6.63 -5.57
CA ALA A 260 -15.58 -8.04 -5.52
C ALA A 260 -16.06 -8.47 -4.12
N THR A 261 -15.65 -7.74 -3.09
CA THR A 261 -16.08 -7.95 -1.71
C THR A 261 -16.20 -6.61 -1.01
N ILE A 262 -17.41 -6.21 -0.64
CA ILE A 262 -17.67 -5.00 0.16
C ILE A 262 -17.97 -5.43 1.60
N PRO A 263 -17.14 -5.07 2.59
CA PRO A 263 -17.47 -5.34 3.99
C PRO A 263 -18.75 -4.60 4.39
N LEU A 264 -19.66 -5.28 5.09
CA LEU A 264 -20.95 -4.70 5.52
C LEU A 264 -20.80 -3.40 6.32
N ALA A 265 -19.74 -3.27 7.12
CA ALA A 265 -19.48 -2.08 7.93
C ALA A 265 -18.77 -0.95 7.17
N MET A 266 -18.38 -1.17 5.91
CA MET A 266 -17.58 -0.22 5.14
C MET A 266 -18.26 1.14 4.97
N PRO A 267 -19.56 1.26 4.60
CA PRO A 267 -20.19 2.57 4.39
C PRO A 267 -20.03 3.50 5.60
N SER A 268 -20.33 3.01 6.80
CA SER A 268 -20.17 3.79 8.03
C SER A 268 -18.72 4.19 8.32
N ARG A 269 -17.75 3.35 7.97
CA ARG A 269 -16.31 3.61 8.19
C ARG A 269 -15.75 4.70 7.28
N ILE A 270 -16.37 4.91 6.12
CA ILE A 270 -16.03 5.99 5.18
C ILE A 270 -16.99 7.19 5.27
N GLY A 271 -17.83 7.24 6.30
CA GLY A 271 -18.72 8.38 6.56
C GLY A 271 -20.01 8.40 5.76
N LEU A 272 -20.42 7.29 5.15
CA LEU A 272 -21.72 7.15 4.51
C LEU A 272 -22.74 6.62 5.52
N ASP A 273 -23.97 7.14 5.45
CA ASP A 273 -25.12 6.55 6.15
C ASP A 273 -25.59 5.32 5.35
N PRO A 274 -25.58 4.09 5.93
CA PRO A 274 -26.03 2.88 5.25
C PRO A 274 -27.46 2.94 4.72
N GLU A 275 -28.33 3.79 5.29
CA GLU A 275 -29.70 3.97 4.80
C GLU A 275 -29.79 4.90 3.59
N SER A 276 -28.74 5.67 3.33
CA SER A 276 -28.67 6.66 2.25
C SER A 276 -27.96 6.15 0.99
N VAL A 277 -27.51 4.88 1.00
CA VAL A 277 -26.74 4.29 -0.10
C VAL A 277 -27.53 3.18 -0.80
N ASP A 278 -27.50 3.20 -2.13
CA ASP A 278 -27.98 2.08 -2.93
C ASP A 278 -26.92 0.97 -2.95
N ILE A 279 -27.29 -0.23 -2.52
CA ILE A 279 -26.41 -1.40 -2.51
C ILE A 279 -26.98 -2.46 -3.46
N ILE A 280 -26.16 -2.89 -4.40
CA ILE A 280 -26.49 -3.94 -5.36
C ILE A 280 -25.43 -5.03 -5.30
N ASP A 281 -25.87 -6.26 -5.02
CA ASP A 281 -25.05 -7.47 -5.20
C ASP A 281 -25.42 -8.10 -6.55
N VAL A 282 -24.48 -8.09 -7.48
CA VAL A 282 -24.67 -8.65 -8.83
C VAL A 282 -24.26 -10.11 -8.94
N GLY A 283 -23.73 -10.70 -7.86
CA GLY A 283 -23.24 -12.08 -7.83
C GLY A 283 -22.00 -12.33 -8.70
N SER A 284 -21.52 -13.57 -8.67
CA SER A 284 -20.45 -14.04 -9.56
C SER A 284 -21.05 -14.70 -10.81
N PRO A 285 -20.49 -14.45 -12.01
CA PRO A 285 -20.87 -15.18 -13.22
C PRO A 285 -20.29 -16.60 -13.29
N PHE A 286 -19.41 -16.99 -12.35
CA PHE A 286 -18.66 -18.26 -12.37
C PHE A 286 -19.26 -19.36 -11.47
N ASP A 287 -19.16 -20.61 -11.93
CA ASP A 287 -19.67 -21.80 -11.24
C ASP A 287 -18.66 -22.40 -10.24
N TYR A 288 -18.38 -21.66 -9.16
CA TYR A 288 -17.42 -22.08 -8.14
C TYR A 288 -17.76 -23.43 -7.47
N GLU A 289 -19.04 -23.82 -7.39
CA GLU A 289 -19.45 -25.04 -6.72
C GLU A 289 -18.91 -26.29 -7.44
N ASN A 290 -18.83 -26.22 -8.78
CA ASN A 290 -18.40 -27.33 -9.62
C ASN A 290 -16.96 -27.20 -10.13
N THR A 291 -16.42 -25.99 -10.27
CA THR A 291 -15.08 -25.76 -10.83
C THR A 291 -14.01 -25.50 -9.79
N ALA A 292 -14.38 -25.25 -8.52
CA ALA A 292 -13.41 -24.90 -7.49
C ALA A 292 -13.59 -25.68 -6.17
N MET A 293 -12.46 -25.96 -5.54
CA MET A 293 -12.41 -26.64 -4.24
C MET A 293 -11.63 -25.81 -3.22
N LEU A 294 -12.21 -25.66 -2.02
CA LEU A 294 -11.54 -25.08 -0.87
C LEU A 294 -11.01 -26.18 0.04
N TYR A 295 -9.70 -26.31 0.10
CA TYR A 295 -9.00 -27.22 0.99
C TYR A 295 -8.53 -26.50 2.25
N CYS A 296 -8.81 -27.08 3.42
CA CYS A 296 -8.23 -26.65 4.69
C CYS A 296 -7.35 -27.75 5.28
N ALA A 297 -6.06 -27.48 5.44
CA ALA A 297 -5.10 -28.42 6.03
C ALA A 297 -5.23 -28.50 7.55
N LYS A 298 -6.34 -29.10 8.03
CA LYS A 298 -6.73 -29.16 9.44
C LYS A 298 -5.72 -29.89 10.33
N HIS A 299 -4.94 -30.82 9.77
CA HIS A 299 -3.94 -31.62 10.49
C HIS A 299 -2.65 -30.87 10.79
N LEU A 300 -2.40 -29.72 10.17
CA LEU A 300 -1.18 -28.96 10.38
C LEU A 300 -1.09 -28.37 11.79
N PRO A 301 0.12 -28.18 12.34
CA PRO A 301 0.32 -27.48 13.60
C PRO A 301 -0.22 -26.04 13.55
N GLU A 302 -0.68 -25.52 14.70
CA GLU A 302 -1.14 -24.13 14.83
C GLU A 302 -0.02 -23.11 14.51
N PRO A 303 -0.32 -21.87 14.10
CA PRO A 303 0.67 -20.90 13.63
C PRO A 303 1.86 -20.55 14.52
N ASN A 304 1.78 -20.84 15.82
CA ASN A 304 2.84 -20.54 16.79
C ASN A 304 3.66 -21.79 17.17
N ASP A 305 3.38 -22.96 16.57
CA ASP A 305 4.12 -24.19 16.82
C ASP A 305 5.47 -24.18 16.08
N PRO A 306 6.61 -24.42 16.74
CA PRO A 306 7.92 -24.45 16.09
C PRO A 306 8.07 -25.47 14.96
N ARG A 307 7.26 -26.54 14.96
CA ARG A 307 7.29 -27.61 13.92
C ARG A 307 6.48 -27.25 12.67
N ARG A 308 5.85 -26.09 12.66
CA ARG A 308 4.91 -25.70 11.61
C ARG A 308 5.60 -25.54 10.26
N ASP A 309 6.75 -24.87 10.21
CA ASP A 309 7.39 -24.52 8.95
C ASP A 309 7.69 -25.79 8.13
N ASP A 310 8.31 -26.80 8.74
CA ASP A 310 8.57 -28.10 8.09
C ASP A 310 7.28 -28.79 7.63
N SER A 311 6.26 -28.85 8.50
CA SER A 311 4.98 -29.48 8.17
C SER A 311 4.24 -28.77 7.03
N VAL A 312 4.36 -27.44 6.97
CA VAL A 312 3.80 -26.60 5.91
C VAL A 312 4.56 -26.83 4.60
N HIS A 313 5.89 -26.91 4.63
CA HIS A 313 6.69 -27.22 3.44
C HIS A 313 6.34 -28.59 2.86
N ASP A 314 6.17 -29.61 3.70
CA ASP A 314 5.75 -30.96 3.27
C ASP A 314 4.33 -30.98 2.65
N GLU A 315 3.45 -30.09 3.10
CA GLU A 315 2.11 -29.93 2.51
C GLU A 315 2.16 -29.18 1.18
N ILE A 316 2.94 -28.10 1.10
CA ILE A 316 3.18 -27.31 -0.12
C ILE A 316 3.76 -28.21 -1.22
N GLU A 317 4.78 -29.01 -0.90
CA GLU A 317 5.41 -29.93 -1.84
C GLU A 317 4.40 -30.92 -2.44
N ARG A 318 3.53 -31.51 -1.61
CA ARG A 318 2.49 -32.43 -2.07
C ARG A 318 1.49 -31.75 -2.99
N LEU A 319 0.99 -30.57 -2.58
CA LEU A 319 0.01 -29.83 -3.35
C LEU A 319 0.57 -29.37 -4.71
N ILE A 320 1.80 -28.85 -4.74
CA ILE A 320 2.44 -28.43 -5.99
C ILE A 320 2.64 -29.62 -6.94
N ASN A 321 3.07 -30.77 -6.42
CA ASN A 321 3.18 -31.99 -7.23
C ASN A 321 1.83 -32.44 -7.79
N PHE A 322 0.72 -32.30 -7.04
CA PHE A 322 -0.61 -32.59 -7.55
C PHE A 322 -1.07 -31.60 -8.63
N ALA A 323 -0.63 -30.34 -8.55
CA ALA A 323 -0.93 -29.30 -9.51
C ALA A 323 0.02 -29.26 -10.73
N GLY A 324 1.12 -30.01 -10.71
CA GLY A 324 2.10 -30.03 -11.81
C GLY A 324 2.83 -28.70 -12.01
N GLY A 325 3.13 -27.98 -10.92
CA GLY A 325 3.77 -26.65 -10.97
C GLY A 325 2.76 -25.53 -10.77
N ARG A 326 1.68 -25.48 -11.56
CA ARG A 326 0.60 -24.46 -11.71
C ARG A 326 0.08 -23.77 -10.44
N THR A 327 0.95 -23.08 -9.71
CA THR A 327 0.74 -22.75 -8.30
C THR A 327 1.08 -21.32 -8.01
N LEU A 328 0.14 -20.62 -7.40
CA LEU A 328 0.38 -19.36 -6.71
C LEU A 328 0.41 -19.62 -5.20
N ALA A 329 1.56 -19.43 -4.56
CA ALA A 329 1.71 -19.54 -3.11
C ALA A 329 1.82 -18.14 -2.47
N LEU A 330 0.83 -17.80 -1.65
CA LEU A 330 0.69 -16.52 -0.96
C LEU A 330 1.08 -16.64 0.51
N PHE A 331 2.04 -15.83 0.92
CA PHE A 331 2.58 -15.82 2.27
C PHE A 331 2.25 -14.54 3.03
N THR A 332 2.06 -14.66 4.34
CA THR A 332 1.84 -13.51 5.23
C THR A 332 3.10 -12.67 5.48
N THR A 333 4.30 -13.23 5.27
CA THR A 333 5.58 -12.52 5.47
C THR A 333 6.62 -12.88 4.41
N TYR A 334 7.53 -11.95 4.09
CA TYR A 334 8.68 -12.21 3.21
C TYR A 334 9.57 -13.34 3.75
N ARG A 335 9.75 -13.43 5.06
CA ARG A 335 10.56 -14.49 5.68
C ARG A 335 10.00 -15.88 5.37
N ALA A 336 8.69 -16.07 5.55
CA ALA A 336 8.03 -17.34 5.27
C ALA A 336 8.10 -17.69 3.77
N MET A 337 7.87 -16.69 2.90
CA MET A 337 7.98 -16.85 1.45
C MET A 337 9.38 -17.31 1.03
N HIS A 338 10.44 -16.68 1.53
CA HIS A 338 11.82 -17.02 1.18
C HIS A 338 12.20 -18.42 1.67
N LEU A 339 11.87 -18.76 2.92
CA LEU A 339 12.16 -20.09 3.47
C LEU A 339 11.45 -21.20 2.68
N ALA A 340 10.18 -20.98 2.33
CA ALA A 340 9.42 -21.95 1.55
C ALA A 340 9.96 -22.06 0.11
N ALA A 341 10.29 -20.93 -0.54
CA ALA A 341 10.86 -20.94 -1.88
C ALA A 341 12.22 -21.66 -1.92
N ASP A 342 13.14 -21.33 -1.01
CA ASP A 342 14.46 -21.95 -0.91
C ASP A 342 14.35 -23.47 -0.71
N GLU A 343 13.33 -23.93 0.03
CA GLU A 343 13.12 -25.35 0.27
C GLU A 343 12.47 -26.05 -0.92
N MET A 344 11.49 -25.41 -1.55
CA MET A 344 10.79 -25.96 -2.73
C MET A 344 11.70 -26.05 -3.96
N GLU A 345 12.63 -25.10 -4.15
CA GLU A 345 13.66 -25.16 -5.21
C GLU A 345 14.53 -26.43 -5.11
N LYS A 346 14.70 -27.01 -3.92
CA LYS A 346 15.49 -28.23 -3.71
C LYS A 346 14.67 -29.50 -3.94
N ARG A 347 13.37 -29.44 -3.66
CA ARG A 347 12.48 -30.62 -3.59
C ARG A 347 11.67 -30.84 -4.86
N LEU A 348 11.40 -29.77 -5.62
CA LEU A 348 10.51 -29.80 -6.76
C LEU A 348 11.28 -29.62 -8.09
N PRO A 349 10.79 -30.22 -9.19
CA PRO A 349 11.37 -30.05 -10.51
C PRO A 349 10.89 -28.77 -11.23
N PHE A 350 9.94 -28.04 -10.63
CA PHE A 350 9.29 -26.87 -11.23
C PHE A 350 10.09 -25.61 -10.99
N ASN A 351 9.98 -24.66 -11.91
CA ASN A 351 10.58 -23.35 -11.75
C ASN A 351 9.84 -22.57 -10.65
N ILE A 352 10.58 -21.99 -9.70
CA ILE A 352 10.02 -21.22 -8.58
C ILE A 352 10.36 -19.74 -8.75
N PHE A 353 9.38 -18.97 -9.20
CA PHE A 353 9.46 -17.52 -9.26
C PHE A 353 9.23 -16.90 -7.89
N ARG A 354 10.00 -15.86 -7.56
CA ARG A 354 9.86 -15.10 -6.30
C ARG A 354 9.65 -13.63 -6.59
N GLN A 355 8.78 -12.99 -5.82
CA GLN A 355 8.39 -11.60 -6.04
C GLN A 355 9.52 -10.56 -6.01
N ASP A 356 10.69 -10.90 -5.48
CA ASP A 356 11.87 -10.03 -5.39
C ASP A 356 12.85 -10.18 -6.57
N GLN A 357 12.57 -11.07 -7.53
CA GLN A 357 13.47 -11.35 -8.66
C GLN A 357 13.32 -10.37 -9.83
N LEU A 358 12.09 -9.97 -10.16
CA LEU A 358 11.75 -9.16 -11.34
C LEU A 358 10.73 -8.06 -10.99
N PRO A 359 10.62 -6.99 -11.81
CA PRO A 359 9.49 -6.08 -11.75
C PRO A 359 8.15 -6.84 -11.81
N LYS A 360 7.13 -6.34 -11.11
CA LYS A 360 5.84 -7.01 -10.90
C LYS A 360 5.24 -7.56 -12.20
N MET A 361 5.13 -6.74 -13.25
CA MET A 361 4.55 -7.16 -14.53
C MET A 361 5.42 -8.18 -15.27
N ALA A 362 6.74 -8.01 -15.27
CA ALA A 362 7.66 -8.95 -15.88
C ALA A 362 7.61 -10.33 -15.20
N LEU A 363 7.48 -10.35 -13.87
CA LEU A 363 7.34 -11.60 -13.11
C LEU A 363 6.03 -12.31 -13.41
N ILE A 364 4.93 -11.56 -13.51
CA ILE A 364 3.61 -12.12 -13.81
C ILE A 364 3.57 -12.69 -15.22
N ASN A 365 4.18 -12.01 -16.20
CA ASN A 365 4.32 -12.53 -17.55
C ASN A 365 5.16 -13.81 -17.55
N ALA A 366 6.31 -13.82 -16.88
CA ALA A 366 7.17 -15.01 -16.79
C ALA A 366 6.45 -16.22 -16.16
N PHE A 367 5.63 -15.99 -15.13
CA PHE A 367 4.79 -17.03 -14.53
C PHE A 367 3.66 -17.49 -15.47
N SER A 368 3.03 -16.56 -16.20
CA SER A 368 1.95 -16.90 -17.14
C SER A 368 2.45 -17.69 -18.34
N ASP A 369 3.68 -17.42 -18.78
CA ASP A 369 4.31 -18.06 -19.96
C ASP A 369 4.85 -19.48 -19.66
N ASP A 370 5.02 -19.85 -18.38
CA ASP A 370 5.51 -21.16 -17.94
C ASP A 370 4.44 -21.89 -17.12
N GLU A 371 3.62 -22.71 -17.78
CA GLU A 371 2.56 -23.48 -17.13
C GLU A 371 3.08 -24.40 -16.01
N GLN A 372 4.33 -24.87 -16.08
CA GLN A 372 4.92 -25.78 -15.09
C GLN A 372 5.79 -25.03 -14.08
N SER A 373 5.34 -23.84 -13.69
CA SER A 373 6.01 -23.00 -12.71
C SER A 373 5.14 -22.67 -11.51
N CYS A 374 5.80 -22.23 -10.44
CA CYS A 374 5.17 -21.71 -9.25
C CYS A 374 5.58 -20.26 -9.04
N LEU A 375 4.67 -19.43 -8.52
CA LEU A 375 4.97 -18.08 -8.08
C LEU A 375 4.74 -17.92 -6.57
N PHE A 376 5.81 -17.57 -5.86
CA PHE A 376 5.83 -17.35 -4.43
C PHE A 376 5.86 -15.85 -4.16
N ALA A 377 4.81 -15.35 -3.50
CA ALA A 377 4.60 -13.93 -3.27
C ALA A 377 3.96 -13.66 -1.91
N THR A 378 3.99 -12.40 -1.45
CA THR A 378 3.15 -11.98 -0.33
C THR A 378 1.74 -11.66 -0.80
N ALA A 379 0.74 -11.75 0.08
CA ALA A 379 -0.67 -11.54 -0.25
C ALA A 379 -0.96 -10.22 -1.00
N GLY A 380 -0.21 -9.15 -0.71
CA GLY A 380 -0.38 -7.85 -1.37
C GLY A 380 0.14 -7.76 -2.82
N PHE A 381 0.94 -8.72 -3.28
CA PHE A 381 1.57 -8.65 -4.61
C PHE A 381 0.54 -8.65 -5.74
N PHE A 382 -0.56 -9.40 -5.59
CA PHE A 382 -1.55 -9.64 -6.64
C PHE A 382 -2.72 -8.65 -6.69
N GLN A 383 -2.70 -7.60 -5.87
CA GLN A 383 -3.69 -6.54 -6.01
C GLN A 383 -3.55 -5.88 -7.40
N GLY A 384 -4.67 -5.80 -8.12
CA GLY A 384 -4.74 -5.19 -9.43
C GLY A 384 -4.05 -5.94 -10.58
N VAL A 385 -3.76 -7.25 -10.44
CA VAL A 385 -3.26 -8.04 -11.58
C VAL A 385 -3.98 -9.37 -11.76
N ASP A 386 -4.21 -9.68 -13.02
CA ASP A 386 -4.80 -10.92 -13.49
C ASP A 386 -3.73 -11.84 -14.09
N VAL A 387 -3.78 -13.13 -13.78
CA VAL A 387 -2.94 -14.16 -14.41
C VAL A 387 -3.88 -15.07 -15.20
N PRO A 388 -4.24 -14.69 -16.43
CA PRO A 388 -5.16 -15.50 -17.21
C PRO A 388 -4.49 -16.82 -17.62
N GLY A 389 -5.28 -17.88 -17.69
CA GLY A 389 -4.89 -19.12 -18.35
C GLY A 389 -4.45 -20.26 -17.43
N ARG A 390 -3.87 -21.29 -18.06
CA ARG A 390 -3.63 -22.63 -17.49
C ARG A 390 -2.49 -22.68 -16.47
N ALA A 391 -1.69 -21.62 -16.38
CA ALA A 391 -0.59 -21.54 -15.43
C ALA A 391 -1.04 -21.54 -13.97
N LEU A 392 -2.34 -21.39 -13.68
CA LEU A 392 -2.85 -21.37 -12.31
C LEU A 392 -4.06 -22.29 -12.11
N SER A 393 -3.83 -23.40 -11.42
CA SER A 393 -4.89 -24.31 -10.94
C SER A 393 -4.86 -24.50 -9.42
N LEU A 394 -3.86 -23.93 -8.73
CA LEU A 394 -3.70 -24.04 -7.29
C LEU A 394 -3.30 -22.69 -6.67
N VAL A 395 -4.09 -22.20 -5.73
CA VAL A 395 -3.72 -21.07 -4.86
C VAL A 395 -3.49 -21.59 -3.46
N ILE A 396 -2.27 -21.45 -2.94
CA ILE A 396 -1.91 -21.77 -1.56
C ILE A 396 -1.90 -20.49 -0.73
N ILE A 397 -2.51 -20.52 0.45
CA ILE A 397 -2.44 -19.45 1.45
C ILE A 397 -1.84 -20.05 2.73
N ASP A 398 -0.64 -19.60 3.09
CA ASP A 398 0.14 -20.18 4.21
C ASP A 398 -0.55 -20.01 5.57
N LYS A 399 -1.27 -18.90 5.76
CA LYS A 399 -1.89 -18.51 7.02
C LYS A 399 -3.04 -17.54 6.78
N ILE A 400 -4.06 -17.56 7.65
CA ILE A 400 -5.12 -16.55 7.63
C ILE A 400 -4.50 -15.14 7.79
N PRO A 401 -4.72 -14.22 6.83
CA PRO A 401 -4.10 -12.90 6.77
C PRO A 401 -4.78 -11.92 7.74
N PHE A 402 -4.67 -12.18 9.03
CA PHE A 402 -5.11 -11.20 10.03
C PHE A 402 -4.26 -9.92 9.96
N PRO A 403 -4.88 -8.75 10.16
CA PRO A 403 -4.13 -7.50 10.24
C PRO A 403 -3.11 -7.54 11.37
N ARG A 404 -2.04 -6.76 11.21
CA ARG A 404 -0.95 -6.72 12.20
C ARG A 404 -1.47 -6.24 13.57
N PRO A 405 -1.12 -6.92 14.67
CA PRO A 405 -1.55 -6.49 16.01
C PRO A 405 -0.97 -5.14 16.41
N ASP A 406 0.24 -4.84 15.94
CA ASP A 406 1.03 -3.64 16.21
C ASP A 406 0.74 -2.47 15.25
N ASP A 407 -0.19 -2.63 14.31
CA ASP A 407 -0.62 -1.53 13.45
C ASP A 407 -1.19 -0.38 14.30
N PRO A 408 -0.58 0.82 14.30
CA PRO A 408 -0.97 1.90 15.18
C PRO A 408 -2.39 2.43 14.93
N LEU A 409 -2.80 2.54 13.67
CA LEU A 409 -4.08 3.12 13.28
C LEU A 409 -5.21 2.12 13.56
N LEU A 410 -5.03 0.87 13.18
CA LEU A 410 -5.97 -0.20 13.51
C LEU A 410 -6.05 -0.43 15.01
N SER A 411 -4.94 -0.33 15.76
CA SER A 411 -4.97 -0.37 17.23
C SER A 411 -5.87 0.72 17.80
N ALA A 412 -5.77 1.95 17.32
CA ALA A 412 -6.65 3.03 17.77
C ALA A 412 -8.13 2.79 17.39
N ARG A 413 -8.40 2.25 16.20
CA ARG A 413 -9.76 1.85 15.79
C ARG A 413 -10.30 0.71 16.67
N ARG A 414 -9.47 -0.26 17.02
CA ARG A 414 -9.82 -1.37 17.94
C ARG A 414 -10.18 -0.85 19.33
N ASP A 415 -9.48 0.16 19.83
CA ASP A 415 -9.80 0.79 21.12
C ASP A 415 -11.19 1.45 21.12
N VAL A 416 -11.58 2.11 20.02
CA VAL A 416 -12.90 2.72 19.87
C VAL A 416 -14.01 1.66 19.90
N VAL A 417 -13.82 0.55 19.19
CA VAL A 417 -14.79 -0.57 19.18
C VAL A 417 -14.81 -1.32 20.52
N GLY A 418 -13.70 -1.34 21.25
CA GLY A 418 -13.58 -2.02 22.53
C GLY A 418 -13.63 -3.54 22.37
N LYS A 419 -14.26 -4.25 23.31
CA LYS A 419 -14.14 -5.73 23.43
C LYS A 419 -14.53 -6.54 22.19
N ASN A 420 -15.32 -5.97 21.28
CA ASN A 420 -15.77 -6.67 20.06
C ASN A 420 -14.90 -6.41 18.83
N TRP A 421 -13.76 -5.71 18.97
CA TRP A 421 -12.90 -5.32 17.86
C TRP A 421 -12.50 -6.50 16.97
N PHE A 422 -12.27 -7.67 17.56
CA PHE A 422 -11.85 -8.85 16.79
C PHE A 422 -12.94 -9.32 15.81
N ASN A 423 -14.21 -9.21 16.22
CA ASN A 423 -15.35 -9.58 15.37
C ASN A 423 -15.75 -8.51 14.37
N GLU A 424 -15.59 -7.23 14.72
CA GLU A 424 -16.05 -6.11 13.89
C GLU A 424 -14.97 -5.55 12.95
N ILE A 425 -13.69 -5.73 13.29
CA ILE A 425 -12.55 -5.22 12.50
C ILE A 425 -11.74 -6.37 11.91
N ASP A 426 -11.11 -7.18 12.77
CA ASP A 426 -10.07 -8.12 12.30
C ASP A 426 -10.62 -9.29 11.47
N ILE A 427 -11.75 -9.88 11.86
CA ILE A 427 -12.39 -10.95 11.09
C ILE A 427 -12.85 -10.46 9.71
N PRO A 428 -13.59 -9.33 9.56
CA PRO A 428 -13.97 -8.81 8.25
C PRO A 428 -12.77 -8.46 7.35
N LEU A 429 -11.71 -7.86 7.91
CA LEU A 429 -10.49 -7.56 7.15
C LEU A 429 -9.82 -8.84 6.66
N ALA A 430 -9.65 -9.83 7.54
CA ALA A 430 -9.06 -11.12 7.17
C ALA A 430 -9.92 -11.87 6.14
N ALA A 431 -11.25 -11.84 6.27
CA ALA A 431 -12.18 -12.46 5.33
C ALA A 431 -12.08 -11.83 3.94
N THR A 432 -12.01 -10.49 3.88
CA THR A 432 -11.85 -9.75 2.62
C THR A 432 -10.51 -10.09 1.95
N ALA A 433 -9.42 -10.11 2.71
CA ALA A 433 -8.11 -10.49 2.20
C ALA A 433 -8.08 -11.95 1.70
N LEU A 434 -8.74 -12.88 2.38
CA LEU A 434 -8.88 -14.27 1.93
C LEU A 434 -9.71 -14.39 0.65
N ALA A 435 -10.82 -13.66 0.54
CA ALA A 435 -11.66 -13.65 -0.66
C ALA A 435 -10.88 -13.09 -1.86
N GLN A 436 -10.13 -12.01 -1.66
CA GLN A 436 -9.27 -11.40 -2.68
C GLN A 436 -8.13 -12.33 -3.12
N ALA A 437 -7.53 -13.07 -2.19
CA ALA A 437 -6.53 -14.09 -2.51
C ALA A 437 -7.14 -15.28 -3.27
N SER A 438 -8.34 -15.72 -2.86
CA SER A 438 -9.06 -16.86 -3.46
C SER A 438 -9.61 -16.53 -4.85
N GLY A 439 -10.07 -15.30 -5.06
CA GLY A 439 -10.61 -14.82 -6.34
C GLY A 439 -9.56 -14.80 -7.47
N ARG A 440 -8.28 -14.98 -7.15
CA ARG A 440 -7.22 -15.17 -8.15
C ARG A 440 -7.31 -16.53 -8.85
N LEU A 441 -8.04 -17.50 -8.31
CA LEU A 441 -8.10 -18.84 -8.88
C LEU A 441 -8.99 -18.92 -10.14
N ILE A 442 -10.17 -18.30 -10.10
CA ILE A 442 -11.19 -18.42 -11.16
C ILE A 442 -11.44 -17.03 -11.75
N ARG A 443 -11.02 -16.84 -13.01
CA ARG A 443 -11.08 -15.58 -13.76
C ARG A 443 -11.86 -15.72 -15.06
N SER A 444 -11.93 -16.94 -15.60
CA SER A 444 -12.71 -17.30 -16.78
C SER A 444 -13.69 -18.44 -16.47
N GLN A 445 -14.69 -18.64 -17.34
CA GLN A 445 -15.67 -19.73 -17.21
C GLN A 445 -15.03 -21.13 -17.31
N ASN A 446 -13.82 -21.22 -17.87
CA ASN A 446 -13.11 -22.49 -18.07
C ASN A 446 -12.08 -22.77 -16.98
N ASP A 447 -11.86 -21.83 -16.06
CA ASP A 447 -10.88 -22.03 -15.00
C ASP A 447 -11.43 -23.03 -13.99
N SER A 448 -10.54 -23.86 -13.46
CA SER A 448 -10.85 -24.81 -12.40
C SER A 448 -9.63 -25.00 -11.51
N GLY A 449 -9.86 -25.22 -10.21
CA GLY A 449 -8.72 -25.43 -9.33
C GLY A 449 -9.02 -25.45 -7.84
N VAL A 450 -7.95 -25.37 -7.05
CA VAL A 450 -8.00 -25.52 -5.60
C VAL A 450 -7.47 -24.28 -4.92
N VAL A 451 -8.22 -23.78 -3.93
CA VAL A 451 -7.69 -22.85 -2.92
C VAL A 451 -7.34 -23.66 -1.68
N ALA A 452 -6.05 -23.74 -1.35
CA ALA A 452 -5.53 -24.46 -0.20
C ALA A 452 -5.15 -23.49 0.93
N ILE A 453 -5.87 -23.51 2.04
CA ILE A 453 -5.57 -22.73 3.24
C ILE A 453 -4.83 -23.63 4.24
N LEU A 454 -3.55 -23.33 4.48
CA LEU A 454 -2.66 -24.12 5.34
C LEU A 454 -2.76 -23.72 6.82
N ASP A 455 -3.93 -23.25 7.24
CA ASP A 455 -4.19 -22.76 8.59
C ASP A 455 -5.33 -23.55 9.24
N PRO A 456 -5.05 -24.39 10.25
CA PRO A 456 -6.07 -25.25 10.85
C PRO A 456 -7.19 -24.43 11.51
N ARG A 457 -6.93 -23.16 11.86
CA ARG A 457 -7.89 -22.28 12.53
C ARG A 457 -9.15 -22.03 11.72
N LEU A 458 -9.07 -22.14 10.39
CA LEU A 458 -10.25 -22.03 9.52
C LEU A 458 -11.27 -23.14 9.81
N ALA A 459 -10.81 -24.35 10.12
CA ALA A 459 -11.67 -25.49 10.45
C ALA A 459 -11.90 -25.65 11.96
N THR A 460 -10.98 -25.19 12.81
CA THR A 460 -11.03 -25.46 14.27
C THR A 460 -11.61 -24.32 15.10
N LYS A 461 -11.54 -23.06 14.65
CA LYS A 461 -12.02 -21.90 15.43
C LYS A 461 -13.44 -21.50 15.05
N GLY A 462 -14.20 -21.00 16.02
CA GLY A 462 -15.61 -20.58 15.81
C GLY A 462 -15.77 -19.49 14.74
N TYR A 463 -14.78 -18.60 14.59
CA TYR A 463 -14.78 -17.57 13.56
C TYR A 463 -14.51 -18.11 12.15
N GLY A 464 -14.01 -19.33 12.00
CA GLY A 464 -13.71 -19.93 10.70
C GLY A 464 -14.93 -19.99 9.77
N LYS A 465 -16.13 -20.20 10.34
CA LYS A 465 -17.40 -20.14 9.58
C LYS A 465 -17.65 -18.76 8.97
N ARG A 466 -17.32 -17.68 9.68
CA ARG A 466 -17.47 -16.30 9.20
C ARG A 466 -16.43 -15.95 8.14
N LEU A 467 -15.19 -16.42 8.29
CA LEU A 467 -14.18 -16.26 7.25
C LEU A 467 -14.62 -16.98 5.96
N GLY A 468 -15.11 -18.22 6.10
CA GLY A 468 -15.56 -19.01 4.97
C GLY A 468 -16.87 -18.54 4.32
N SER A 469 -17.67 -17.67 4.96
CA SER A 469 -18.91 -17.18 4.35
C SER A 469 -18.69 -16.06 3.34
N VAL A 470 -17.51 -15.44 3.34
CA VAL A 470 -17.13 -14.38 2.39
C VAL A 470 -16.41 -14.96 1.16
N LEU A 471 -15.90 -16.18 1.28
CA LEU A 471 -15.30 -16.89 0.16
C LEU A 471 -16.39 -17.30 -0.86
N PRO A 472 -16.05 -17.38 -2.15
CA PRO A 472 -16.92 -17.97 -3.16
C PRO A 472 -17.42 -19.37 -2.72
N PRO A 473 -18.61 -19.81 -3.18
CA PRO A 473 -19.23 -21.06 -2.76
C PRO A 473 -18.52 -22.28 -3.36
N MET A 474 -17.27 -22.52 -2.96
CA MET A 474 -16.46 -23.65 -3.40
C MET A 474 -16.81 -24.91 -2.62
N LYS A 475 -16.64 -26.08 -3.26
CA LYS A 475 -16.71 -27.37 -2.55
C LYS A 475 -15.63 -27.44 -1.47
N ARG A 476 -16.01 -27.69 -0.21
CA ARG A 476 -15.09 -27.66 0.93
C ARG A 476 -14.59 -29.05 1.30
N THR A 477 -13.30 -29.20 1.57
CA THR A 477 -12.71 -30.45 2.05
C THR A 477 -11.58 -30.23 3.05
N ILE A 478 -11.37 -31.23 3.90
CA ILE A 478 -10.18 -31.37 4.76
C ILE A 478 -9.35 -32.60 4.37
N GLU A 479 -9.79 -33.35 3.35
CA GLU A 479 -9.19 -34.61 2.94
C GLU A 479 -8.28 -34.39 1.72
N ILE A 480 -6.97 -34.50 1.92
CA ILE A 480 -5.98 -34.25 0.85
C ILE A 480 -6.15 -35.17 -0.38
N LYS A 481 -6.73 -36.37 -0.20
CA LYS A 481 -7.00 -37.30 -1.31
C LYS A 481 -8.04 -36.77 -2.29
N GLU A 482 -9.02 -36.00 -1.80
CA GLU A 482 -10.01 -35.35 -2.66
C GLU A 482 -9.34 -34.24 -3.50
N VAL A 483 -8.42 -33.49 -2.88
CA VAL A 483 -7.63 -32.45 -3.55
C VAL A 483 -6.76 -33.05 -4.66
N GLN A 484 -6.04 -34.13 -4.35
CA GLN A 484 -5.24 -34.85 -5.33
C GLN A 484 -6.08 -35.30 -6.53
N SER A 485 -7.22 -35.94 -6.26
CA SER A 485 -8.11 -36.45 -7.31
C SER A 485 -8.64 -35.31 -8.19
N PHE A 486 -9.00 -34.18 -7.58
CA PHE A 486 -9.53 -33.01 -8.27
C PHE A 486 -8.47 -32.33 -9.17
N LEU A 487 -7.27 -32.06 -8.64
CA LEU A 487 -6.19 -31.45 -9.41
C LEU A 487 -5.72 -32.36 -10.55
N GLN A 488 -5.60 -33.67 -10.31
CA GLN A 488 -5.24 -34.62 -11.37
C GLN A 488 -6.30 -34.71 -12.47
N GLN A 489 -7.60 -34.56 -12.13
CA GLN A 489 -8.65 -34.49 -13.13
C GLN A 489 -8.51 -33.25 -14.02
N ILE A 490 -8.17 -32.09 -13.45
CA ILE A 490 -7.93 -30.86 -14.20
C ILE A 490 -6.77 -31.05 -15.18
N ILE A 491 -5.63 -31.58 -14.69
CA ILE A 491 -4.43 -31.78 -15.52
C ILE A 491 -4.68 -32.82 -16.63
N ASN A 492 -5.45 -33.88 -16.35
CA ASN A 492 -5.71 -34.94 -17.33
C ASN A 492 -6.84 -34.62 -18.32
N ALA A 493 -7.67 -33.62 -18.02
CA ALA A 493 -8.73 -33.15 -18.93
C ALA A 493 -8.18 -32.20 -20.01
N GLU A 494 -6.92 -31.78 -19.87
CA GLU A 494 -6.13 -31.01 -20.82
C GLU A 494 -5.26 -31.91 -21.69
#